data_AF-A0A936TAI2-F1
#
_entry.id   AF-A0A936TAI2-F1
#
_cell.length_a   1.000
_cell.length_b   1.000
_cell.length_c   1.000
_cell.angle_alpha   90.00
_cell.angle_beta   90.00
_cell.angle_gamma   90.00
#
_symmetry.space_group_name_H-M   'P 1'
#
loop_
_entity.id
_entity.type
_entity.pdbx_description
1 polymer ?
#
loop_
_entity_poly.entity_id
_entity_poly.type
_entity_poly.pdbx_seq_one_letter_code
_entity_poly.pdbx_strand_id
1 'polypeptide(L)'
;MAKGDYISFMDDDDICELFRIEQQMKPIIESGFKFNFIISSFSIFSKTGETVKIYDYLLKTDSIGYTVRWLLKRELLLEAGLFDTSQPNIEEVELFFRLKQKAQIFF
;
A
#
# COMPACT_ATOMS: atom_id res chain seq x y z
N MET A 1 16.48 8.64 2.36
CA MET A 1 15.12 8.87 2.87
C MET A 1 14.28 9.53 1.79
N ALA A 2 13.04 9.08 1.60
CA ALA A 2 12.10 9.68 0.65
C ALA A 2 11.66 11.09 1.11
N LYS A 3 11.50 12.01 0.16
CA LYS A 3 11.19 13.44 0.41
C LYS A 3 9.85 13.90 -0.17
N GLY A 4 9.13 13.04 -0.87
CA GLY A 4 7.83 13.37 -1.47
C GLY A 4 6.73 13.54 -0.43
N ASP A 5 5.66 14.23 -0.81
CA ASP A 5 4.45 14.39 0.02
C ASP A 5 3.71 13.06 0.21
N TYR A 6 3.85 12.16 -0.76
CA TYR A 6 3.36 10.79 -0.73
C TYR A 6 4.53 9.82 -0.84
N ILE A 7 4.41 8.71 -0.12
CA ILE A 7 5.35 7.59 -0.12
C ILE A 7 4.65 6.39 -0.74
N SER A 8 5.30 5.75 -1.71
CA SER A 8 4.89 4.46 -2.23
C SER A 8 5.89 3.40 -1.81
N PHE A 9 5.39 2.28 -1.29
CA PHE A 9 6.21 1.12 -0.93
C PHE A 9 6.32 0.15 -2.10
N MET A 10 7.46 -0.54 -2.16
CA MET A 10 7.73 -1.60 -3.12
C MET A 10 8.80 -2.49 -2.53
N ASP A 11 8.54 -3.79 -2.52
CA ASP A 11 9.51 -4.80 -2.13
C ASP A 11 10.58 -4.94 -3.23
N ASP A 12 11.77 -5.40 -2.87
CA ASP A 12 12.92 -5.46 -3.79
C ASP A 12 12.80 -6.58 -4.83
N ASP A 13 11.92 -7.55 -4.59
CA ASP A 13 11.60 -8.68 -5.47
C ASP A 13 10.30 -8.48 -6.30
N ASP A 14 9.60 -7.36 -6.11
CA ASP A 14 8.36 -7.01 -6.80
C ASP A 14 8.60 -6.08 -8.01
N ILE A 15 7.64 -6.06 -8.95
CA ILE A 15 7.66 -5.18 -10.13
C ILE A 15 6.62 -4.05 -9.95
N CYS A 16 7.02 -2.82 -10.27
CA CYS A 16 6.09 -1.71 -10.42
C CYS A 16 5.47 -1.72 -11.81
N GLU A 17 4.17 -2.04 -11.89
CA GLU A 17 3.40 -1.92 -13.14
C GLU A 17 3.48 -0.50 -13.72
N LEU A 18 3.44 -0.45 -15.06
CA LEU A 18 3.40 0.81 -15.78
C LEU A 18 2.14 1.59 -15.34
N PHE A 19 2.33 2.85 -14.96
CA PHE A 19 1.29 3.73 -14.43
C PHE A 19 0.78 3.43 -13.01
N ARG A 20 1.35 2.48 -12.25
CA ARG A 20 0.92 2.17 -10.87
C ARG A 20 0.73 3.43 -10.02
N ILE A 21 1.76 4.29 -9.97
CA ILE A 21 1.74 5.52 -9.17
C ILE A 21 0.68 6.50 -9.66
N GLU A 22 0.55 6.68 -10.98
CA GLU A 22 -0.46 7.57 -11.55
C GLU A 22 -1.88 7.10 -11.23
N GLN A 23 -2.14 5.80 -11.35
CA GLN A 23 -3.44 5.21 -11.02
C GLN A 23 -3.74 5.30 -9.52
N GLN A 24 -2.74 5.11 -8.66
CA GLN A 24 -2.91 5.30 -7.21
C GLN A 24 -3.14 6.77 -6.83
N MET A 25 -2.53 7.73 -7.54
CA MET A 25 -2.72 9.16 -7.29
C MET A 25 -4.06 9.69 -7.79
N LYS A 26 -4.62 9.10 -8.84
CA LYS A 26 -5.89 9.50 -9.45
C LYS A 26 -7.04 9.68 -8.43
N PRO A 27 -7.39 8.70 -7.57
CA PRO A 27 -8.48 8.86 -6.60
C PRO A 27 -8.19 9.96 -5.57
N ILE A 28 -6.91 10.20 -5.22
CA ILE A 28 -6.53 11.30 -4.33
C ILE A 28 -6.86 12.64 -4.99
N ILE A 29 -6.44 12.83 -6.23
CA ILE A 29 -6.62 14.08 -6.97
C ILE A 29 -8.11 14.32 -7.26
N GLU A 30 -8.80 13.32 -7.80
CA GLU A 30 -10.22 13.43 -8.19
C GLU A 30 -11.16 13.62 -6.99
N SER A 31 -10.77 13.15 -5.81
CA SER A 31 -11.52 13.38 -4.56
C SER A 31 -11.25 14.73 -3.89
N GLY A 32 -10.41 15.58 -4.48
CA GLY A 32 -9.98 16.84 -3.86
C GLY A 32 -9.09 16.61 -2.63
N PHE A 33 -8.19 15.63 -2.71
CA PHE A 33 -7.25 15.25 -1.65
C PHE A 33 -7.92 14.71 -0.37
N LYS A 34 -9.10 14.08 -0.51
CA LYS A 34 -9.80 13.44 0.60
C LYS A 34 -9.05 12.20 1.11
N PHE A 35 -8.56 11.37 0.20
CA PHE A 35 -7.86 10.13 0.55
C PHE A 35 -6.38 10.38 0.82
N ASN A 36 -5.86 9.75 1.88
CA ASN A 36 -4.46 9.88 2.28
C ASN A 36 -3.74 8.52 2.40
N PHE A 37 -4.43 7.44 2.04
CA PHE A 37 -3.91 6.08 2.02
C PHE A 37 -4.63 5.26 0.94
N ILE A 38 -3.88 4.77 -0.04
CA ILE A 38 -4.33 3.96 -1.16
C ILE A 38 -3.76 2.55 -1.04
N ILE A 39 -4.61 1.55 -1.21
CA ILE A 39 -4.26 0.14 -1.20
C ILE A 39 -4.65 -0.45 -2.55
N SER A 40 -3.68 -0.83 -3.38
CA SER A 40 -3.96 -1.41 -4.69
C SER A 40 -3.97 -2.93 -4.67
N SER A 41 -4.74 -3.51 -5.59
CA SER A 41 -4.64 -4.90 -6.00
C SER A 41 -3.24 -5.26 -6.53
N PHE A 42 -2.95 -6.56 -6.62
CA PHE A 42 -1.68 -7.05 -7.14
C PHE A 42 -1.84 -8.42 -7.81
N SER A 43 -0.87 -8.75 -8.66
CA SER A 43 -0.73 -10.06 -9.29
C SER A 43 0.51 -10.77 -8.77
N ILE A 44 0.44 -12.08 -8.62
CA ILE A 44 1.59 -12.94 -8.31
C ILE A 44 2.01 -13.62 -9.60
N PHE A 45 3.30 -13.56 -9.89
CA PHE A 45 3.89 -14.20 -11.06
C PHE A 45 4.73 -15.40 -10.64
N SER A 46 4.77 -16.42 -11.50
CA SER A 46 5.71 -17.53 -11.38
C SER A 46 7.11 -17.06 -11.74
N LYS A 47 8.12 -17.88 -11.46
CA LYS A 47 9.50 -17.62 -11.93
C LYS A 47 9.64 -17.56 -13.45
N THR A 48 8.67 -18.12 -14.19
CA THR A 48 8.63 -18.07 -15.66
C THR A 48 7.84 -16.87 -16.19
N GLY A 49 7.31 -16.01 -15.31
CA GLY A 49 6.55 -14.81 -15.67
C GLY A 49 5.05 -15.04 -15.88
N GLU A 50 4.55 -16.25 -15.64
CA GLU A 50 3.12 -16.55 -15.78
C GLU A 50 2.34 -16.05 -14.56
N THR A 51 1.20 -15.39 -14.78
CA THR A 51 0.32 -14.97 -13.69
C THR A 51 -0.26 -16.19 -12.99
N VAL A 52 0.10 -16.37 -11.72
CA VAL A 52 -0.39 -17.46 -10.87
C VAL A 52 -1.71 -17.06 -10.21
N LYS A 53 -1.80 -15.81 -9.74
CA LYS A 53 -2.97 -15.33 -8.99
C LYS A 53 -3.11 -13.83 -9.08
N ILE A 54 -4.35 -13.35 -9.08
CA ILE A 54 -4.69 -11.93 -8.97
C ILE A 54 -5.44 -11.73 -7.65
N TYR A 55 -5.02 -10.74 -6.88
CA TYR A 55 -5.68 -10.30 -5.66
C TYR A 55 -6.36 -8.97 -5.92
N ASP A 56 -7.69 -9.00 -6.03
CA ASP A 56 -8.54 -7.81 -6.10
C ASP A 56 -9.12 -7.51 -4.72
N TYR A 57 -8.71 -6.39 -4.12
CA TYR A 57 -9.15 -5.98 -2.79
C TYR A 57 -10.54 -5.34 -2.76
N LEU A 58 -11.16 -5.11 -3.93
CA LEU A 58 -12.60 -4.81 -4.01
C LEU A 58 -13.46 -6.04 -3.72
N LEU A 59 -12.88 -7.24 -3.87
CA LEU A 59 -13.53 -8.51 -3.53
C LEU A 59 -13.29 -8.84 -2.05
N LYS A 60 -14.24 -9.56 -1.45
CA LYS A 60 -14.13 -10.00 -0.06
C LYS A 60 -12.84 -10.82 0.13
N THR A 61 -12.00 -10.42 1.07
CA THR A 61 -10.72 -11.05 1.39
C THR A 61 -10.69 -11.42 2.87
N ASP A 62 -10.31 -12.67 3.18
CA ASP A 62 -10.09 -13.15 4.55
C ASP A 62 -8.66 -12.86 5.02
N SER A 63 -8.19 -11.62 4.83
CA SER A 63 -6.84 -11.20 5.22
C SER A 63 -6.82 -10.44 6.54
N ILE A 64 -5.81 -10.74 7.37
CA ILE A 64 -5.56 -10.03 8.64
C ILE A 64 -4.95 -8.63 8.44
N GLY A 65 -4.51 -8.31 7.23
CA GLY A 65 -3.94 -7.01 6.84
C GLY A 65 -3.77 -6.93 5.32
N TYR A 66 -3.25 -5.82 4.82
CA TYR A 66 -2.91 -5.66 3.41
C TYR A 66 -1.40 -5.59 3.26
N THR A 67 -0.86 -6.35 2.30
CA THR A 67 0.58 -6.31 1.97
C THR A 67 0.98 -4.91 1.48
N VAL A 68 2.28 -4.58 1.59
CA VAL A 68 2.84 -3.25 1.33
C VAL A 68 2.91 -2.90 -0.16
N ARG A 69 1.75 -2.68 -0.77
CA ARG A 69 1.60 -2.00 -2.09
C ARG A 69 0.94 -0.64 -1.91
N TRP A 70 1.30 0.03 -0.83
CA TRP A 70 0.63 1.23 -0.37
C TRP A 70 1.16 2.46 -1.10
N LEU A 71 0.27 3.43 -1.33
CA LEU A 71 0.63 4.82 -1.56
C LEU A 71 -0.05 5.64 -0.46
N LEU A 72 0.71 6.37 0.33
CA LEU A 72 0.17 7.09 1.49
C LEU A 72 0.86 8.42 1.74
N LYS A 73 0.14 9.36 2.36
CA LYS A 73 0.68 10.67 2.71
C LYS A 73 1.82 10.50 3.72
N ARG A 74 2.97 11.13 3.49
CA ARG A 74 4.16 11.00 4.34
C ARG A 74 3.87 11.35 5.80
N GLU A 75 3.07 12.38 6.05
CA GLU A 75 2.67 12.79 7.40
C GLU A 75 1.91 11.70 8.15
N LEU A 76 0.99 10.98 7.47
CA LEU A 76 0.24 9.87 8.06
C LEU A 76 1.18 8.76 8.57
N LEU A 77 2.25 8.45 7.81
CA LEU A 77 3.26 7.48 8.21
C LEU A 77 4.03 7.90 9.46
N LEU A 78 4.42 9.18 9.50
CA LEU A 78 5.17 9.75 10.63
C LEU A 78 4.31 9.79 11.89
N GLU A 79 3.04 10.16 11.75
CA GLU A 79 2.07 10.17 12.85
C GLU A 79 1.69 8.77 13.34
N ALA A 80 1.77 7.76 12.49
CA ALA A 80 1.55 6.37 12.87
C ALA A 80 2.75 5.81 13.65
N GLY A 81 3.98 6.28 13.37
CA GLY A 81 5.19 5.89 14.08
C GLY A 81 6.12 4.92 13.34
N LEU A 82 6.13 4.93 12.00
CA LEU A 82 6.98 4.07 11.14
C LEU A 82 6.84 2.56 11.42
N PHE A 83 7.68 1.71 10.81
CA PHE A 83 7.71 0.26 11.06
C PHE A 83 8.30 -0.08 12.43
N ASP A 84 7.74 -1.11 13.08
CA ASP A 84 8.32 -1.67 14.31
C ASP A 84 9.37 -2.72 13.97
N THR A 85 10.63 -2.27 13.90
CA THR A 85 11.78 -3.12 13.60
C THR A 85 12.07 -4.20 14.66
N SER A 86 11.38 -4.20 15.80
CA SER A 86 11.48 -5.28 16.79
C SER A 86 10.65 -6.52 16.42
N GLN A 87 9.71 -6.40 15.47
CA GLN A 87 8.79 -7.45 15.03
C GLN A 87 8.78 -7.63 13.50
N PRO A 88 9.90 -8.05 12.89
CA PRO A 88 10.09 -7.99 11.43
C PRO A 88 9.15 -8.86 10.60
N ASN A 89 8.56 -9.93 11.16
CA ASN A 89 7.74 -10.87 10.39
C ASN A 89 6.29 -10.41 10.15
N ILE A 90 5.85 -9.32 10.81
CA ILE A 90 4.48 -8.81 10.78
C ILE A 90 4.41 -7.29 10.91
N GLU A 91 5.54 -6.60 10.74
CA GLU A 91 5.65 -5.16 10.98
C GLU A 91 4.69 -4.34 10.09
N GLU A 92 4.42 -4.83 8.89
CA GLU A 92 3.46 -4.24 7.97
C GLU A 92 2.01 -4.45 8.40
N VAL A 93 1.69 -5.63 8.95
CA VAL A 93 0.33 -5.90 9.46
C VAL A 93 0.06 -4.97 10.64
N GLU A 94 0.99 -4.90 11.59
CA GLU A 94 0.88 -4.03 12.76
C GLU A 94 0.79 -2.54 12.35
N LEU A 95 1.67 -2.07 11.46
CA LEU A 95 1.65 -0.70 10.96
C LEU A 95 0.33 -0.37 10.25
N PHE A 96 -0.23 -1.30 9.48
CA PHE A 96 -1.55 -1.12 8.87
C PHE A 96 -2.64 -0.85 9.92
N PHE A 97 -2.63 -1.57 11.06
CA PHE A 97 -3.59 -1.32 12.14
C PHE A 97 -3.43 0.06 12.78
N ARG A 98 -2.22 0.61 12.87
CA ARG A 98 -2.00 1.99 13.33
C ARG A 98 -2.45 3.03 12.29
N LEU A 99 -2.12 2.82 11.02
CA LEU A 99 -2.49 3.71 9.92
C LEU A 99 -4.02 3.80 9.76
N LYS A 100 -4.72 2.66 9.76
CA LYS A 100 -6.18 2.62 9.48
C LYS A 100 -7.02 3.39 10.50
N GLN A 101 -6.52 3.60 11.72
CA GLN A 101 -7.23 4.38 12.74
C GLN A 101 -7.31 5.88 12.38
N LYS A 102 -6.39 6.36 11.54
CA LYS A 102 -6.23 7.78 11.19
C LYS A 102 -6.47 8.06 9.70
N ALA A 103 -6.45 7.02 8.87
CA ALA A 103 -6.48 7.14 7.43
C ALA A 103 -7.90 7.33 6.86
N GLN A 104 -7.96 8.06 5.74
CA GLN A 104 -9.06 8.01 4.77
C GLN A 104 -8.60 7.10 3.64
N ILE A 105 -9.04 5.83 3.67
CA ILE A 105 -8.55 4.76 2.79
C ILE A 105 -9.36 4.70 1.49
N PHE A 106 -8.67 4.46 0.38
CA PHE A 106 -9.25 4.04 -0.90
C PHE A 106 -8.67 2.69 -1.32
N PHE A 107 -9.52 1.85 -1.93
CA PHE A 107 -9.21 0.53 -2.45
C PHE A 107 -9.36 0.51 -3.97
#